data_AF-A0A7K3XNW9-F1
#
_entry.id   AF-A0A7K3XNW9-F1
#
_cell.length_a   1.000
_cell.length_b   1.000
_cell.length_c   1.000
_cell.angle_alpha   90.00
_cell.angle_beta   90.00
_cell.angle_gamma   90.00
#
_symmetry.space_group_name_H-M   'P 1'
#
loop_
_entity.id
_entity.type
_entity.pdbx_description
1 polymer ?
#
loop_
_entity_poly.entity_id
_entity_poly.type
_entity_poly.pdbx_seq_one_letter_code
_entity_poly.pdbx_strand_id
1 'polypeptide(L)'
;MDISPIRNEKDYQKALIRLEVIFDAKRGTNEGDELEILAILIDNYENEKFPIGMPDPISAIKFRMEQMGLKQKDLVEMVGFKSRVSEIMNKKRKLTLDMIRKLNANLNIPTEVLIQDY
;
A
#
# COMPACT_ATOMS: atom_id res chain seq x y z
N MET A 1 22.61 -24.98 11.18
CA MET A 1 21.95 -23.76 10.71
C MET A 1 21.52 -23.01 11.96
N ASP A 2 21.99 -21.77 12.16
CA ASP A 2 21.69 -20.99 13.37
C ASP A 2 20.91 -19.75 12.95
N ILE A 3 19.60 -19.93 12.72
CA ILE A 3 18.68 -18.86 12.36
C ILE A 3 18.21 -18.20 13.65
N SER A 4 18.37 -16.87 13.73
CA SER A 4 17.96 -16.07 14.87
C SER A 4 16.75 -15.18 14.53
N PRO A 5 15.89 -14.85 15.52
CA PRO A 5 14.78 -13.91 15.31
C PRO A 5 15.27 -12.53 14.86
N ILE A 6 14.51 -11.88 13.98
CA ILE A 6 14.76 -10.49 13.53
C ILE A 6 14.18 -9.53 14.57
N ARG A 7 15.04 -8.80 15.30
CA ARG A 7 14.60 -7.86 16.36
C ARG A 7 14.77 -6.39 15.98
N ASN A 8 15.65 -6.10 15.04
CA ASN A 8 16.05 -4.75 14.65
C ASN A 8 16.47 -4.71 13.18
N GLU A 9 16.69 -3.50 12.68
CA GLU A 9 17.07 -3.24 11.29
C GLU A 9 18.34 -4.00 10.87
N LYS A 10 19.32 -4.14 11.76
CA LYS A 10 20.58 -4.84 11.44
C LYS A 10 20.36 -6.34 11.22
N ASP A 11 19.46 -6.95 11.99
CA ASP A 11 19.10 -8.35 11.81
C ASP A 11 18.28 -8.54 10.52
N TYR A 12 17.40 -7.59 10.22
CA TYR A 12 16.60 -7.57 8.99
C TYR A 12 17.48 -7.48 7.74
N GLN A 13 18.42 -6.54 7.70
CA GLN A 13 19.36 -6.40 6.58
C GLN A 13 20.23 -7.65 6.38
N LYS A 14 20.66 -8.31 7.46
CA LYS A 14 21.39 -9.58 7.36
C LYS A 14 20.52 -10.70 6.79
N ALA A 15 19.26 -10.78 7.22
CA ALA A 15 18.32 -11.77 6.72
C ALA A 15 18.07 -11.57 5.21
N LEU A 16 17.90 -10.32 4.76
CA LEU A 16 17.76 -9.98 3.33
C LEU A 16 18.99 -10.41 2.52
N ILE A 17 20.20 -10.03 2.96
CA ILE A 17 21.44 -10.43 2.27
C ILE A 17 21.55 -11.95 2.19
N ARG A 18 21.18 -12.67 3.25
CA ARG A 18 21.23 -14.14 3.24
C ARG A 18 20.19 -14.72 2.29
N LEU A 19 18.96 -14.20 2.32
CA LEU A 19 17.87 -14.61 1.46
C LEU A 19 18.23 -14.44 -0.03
N GLU A 20 18.89 -13.32 -0.40
CA GLU A 20 19.39 -13.10 -1.76
C GLU A 20 20.40 -14.17 -2.20
N VAL A 21 21.31 -14.59 -1.31
CA VAL A 21 22.33 -15.60 -1.61
C VAL A 21 21.72 -16.98 -1.88
N ILE A 22 20.61 -17.32 -1.23
CA ILE A 22 19.95 -18.63 -1.35
C ILE A 22 18.63 -18.58 -2.12
N PHE A 23 18.37 -17.50 -2.87
CA PHE A 23 17.09 -17.24 -3.51
C PHE A 23 16.66 -18.35 -4.48
N ASP A 24 17.61 -18.93 -5.20
CA ASP A 24 17.38 -20.02 -6.17
C ASP A 24 17.42 -21.43 -5.53
N ALA A 25 17.47 -21.52 -4.20
CA ALA A 25 17.52 -22.80 -3.51
C ALA A 25 16.27 -23.64 -3.77
N LYS A 26 16.48 -24.93 -4.07
CA LYS A 26 15.39 -25.86 -4.33
C LYS A 26 14.67 -26.25 -3.04
N ARG A 27 13.34 -26.33 -3.10
CA ARG A 27 12.50 -26.84 -2.00
C ARG A 27 12.95 -28.23 -1.54
N GLY A 28 12.93 -28.46 -0.24
CA GLY A 28 13.34 -29.73 0.37
C GLY A 28 14.85 -29.95 0.42
N THR A 29 15.65 -28.93 0.10
CA THR A 29 17.07 -28.89 0.43
C THR A 29 17.26 -28.05 1.69
N ASN A 30 18.37 -28.23 2.40
CA ASN A 30 18.69 -27.43 3.58
C ASN A 30 18.63 -25.91 3.30
N GLU A 31 19.11 -25.47 2.12
CA GLU A 31 19.05 -24.06 1.72
C GLU A 31 17.63 -23.62 1.36
N GLY A 32 16.80 -24.52 0.81
CA GLY A 32 15.39 -24.24 0.54
C GLY A 32 14.57 -24.08 1.83
N ASP A 33 14.82 -24.94 2.83
CA ASP A 33 14.20 -24.84 4.15
C ASP A 33 14.66 -23.56 4.87
N GLU A 34 15.94 -23.19 4.73
CA GLU A 34 16.48 -21.92 5.24
C GLU A 34 15.80 -20.71 4.58
N LEU A 35 15.64 -20.74 3.26
CA LEU A 35 14.96 -19.69 2.49
C LEU A 35 13.53 -19.48 2.97
N GLU A 36 12.78 -20.57 3.17
CA GLU A 36 11.40 -20.52 3.65
C GLU A 36 11.30 -19.91 5.06
N ILE A 37 12.18 -20.32 5.97
CA ILE A 37 12.21 -19.76 7.33
C ILE A 37 12.57 -18.27 7.30
N LEU A 38 13.60 -17.87 6.54
CA LEU A 38 14.00 -16.47 6.43
C LEU A 38 12.89 -15.60 5.84
N ALA A 39 12.19 -16.09 4.81
CA ALA A 39 11.05 -15.40 4.21
C ALA A 39 9.94 -15.13 5.24
N ILE A 40 9.60 -16.13 6.07
CA ILE A 40 8.59 -15.97 7.14
C ILE A 40 9.05 -14.95 8.20
N LEU A 41 10.32 -14.99 8.61
CA LEU A 41 10.84 -14.05 9.61
C LEU A 41 10.88 -12.61 9.09
N ILE A 42 11.28 -12.43 7.83
CA ILE A 42 11.28 -11.14 7.13
C ILE A 42 9.86 -10.59 7.03
N ASP A 43 8.92 -11.39 6.52
CA ASP A 43 7.51 -10.99 6.37
C ASP A 43 6.89 -10.58 7.72
N ASN A 44 7.15 -11.34 8.79
CA ASN A 44 6.64 -10.99 10.10
C ASN A 44 7.23 -9.67 10.63
N TYR A 45 8.54 -9.44 10.45
CA TYR A 45 9.18 -8.18 10.83
C TYR A 45 8.63 -6.99 10.02
N GLU A 46 8.45 -7.16 8.71
CA GLU A 46 7.89 -6.14 7.84
C GLU A 46 6.44 -5.82 8.19
N ASN A 47 5.61 -6.82 8.47
CA ASN A 47 4.22 -6.60 8.86
C ASN A 47 4.10 -5.81 10.19
N GLU A 48 5.02 -6.01 11.14
CA GLU A 48 5.07 -5.25 12.39
C GLU A 48 5.61 -3.82 12.21
N LYS A 49 6.64 -3.63 11.36
CA LYS A 49 7.37 -2.35 11.25
C LYS A 49 6.90 -1.46 10.11
N PHE A 50 6.48 -2.07 9.02
CA PHE A 50 6.04 -1.45 7.77
C PHE A 50 4.66 -2.03 7.37
N PRO A 51 3.63 -1.88 8.22
CA PRO A 51 2.32 -2.39 7.89
C PRO A 51 1.89 -1.82 6.53
N ILE A 52 1.40 -2.69 5.64
CA ILE A 52 0.80 -2.26 4.37
C ILE A 52 -0.49 -1.53 4.73
N GLY A 53 -0.35 -0.22 4.97
CA GLY A 53 -1.46 0.67 5.21
C GLY A 53 -2.33 0.74 3.96
N MET A 54 -3.59 1.07 4.18
CA MET A 54 -4.43 1.49 3.08
C MET A 54 -3.79 2.71 2.37
N PRO A 55 -3.95 2.83 1.05
CA PRO A 55 -3.39 3.96 0.33
C PRO A 55 -4.04 5.25 0.79
N ASP A 56 -3.29 6.35 0.69
CA ASP A 56 -3.83 7.69 0.82
C ASP A 56 -5.07 7.89 -0.08
N PRO A 57 -6.17 8.51 0.40
CA PRO A 57 -7.40 8.67 -0.38
C PRO A 57 -7.18 9.35 -1.74
N ILE A 58 -6.31 10.35 -1.80
CA ILE A 58 -6.02 11.08 -3.03
C ILE A 58 -5.19 10.23 -3.98
N SER A 59 -4.24 9.45 -3.47
CA SER A 59 -3.51 8.46 -4.27
C SER A 59 -4.45 7.40 -4.86
N ALA A 60 -5.40 6.89 -4.07
CA ALA A 60 -6.40 5.93 -4.55
C ALA A 60 -7.30 6.52 -5.65
N ILE A 61 -7.73 7.78 -5.50
CA ILE A 61 -8.50 8.49 -6.53
C ILE A 61 -7.68 8.67 -7.81
N LYS A 62 -6.42 9.11 -7.70
CA LYS A 62 -5.53 9.28 -8.87
C LYS A 62 -5.32 7.96 -9.60
N PHE A 63 -5.09 6.88 -8.86
CA PHE A 63 -4.90 5.55 -9.42
C PHE A 63 -6.15 5.09 -10.19
N ARG A 64 -7.35 5.24 -9.60
CA ARG A 64 -8.60 4.94 -10.32
C ARG A 64 -8.83 5.81 -11.54
N MET A 65 -8.52 7.10 -11.45
CA MET A 65 -8.62 7.99 -12.59
C MET A 65 -7.73 7.54 -13.74
N GLU A 66 -6.48 7.15 -13.45
CA GLU A 66 -5.54 6.66 -14.45
C GLU A 66 -6.06 5.37 -15.11
N GLN A 67 -6.49 4.39 -14.31
CA GLN A 67 -7.07 3.13 -14.81
C GLN A 67 -8.29 3.35 -15.71
N MET A 68 -9.09 4.38 -15.43
CA MET A 68 -10.33 4.69 -16.14
C MET A 68 -10.15 5.77 -17.23
N GLY A 69 -8.93 6.29 -17.44
CA GLY A 69 -8.66 7.37 -18.39
C GLY A 69 -9.34 8.71 -18.05
N LEU A 70 -9.69 8.94 -16.78
CA LEU A 70 -10.39 10.13 -16.30
C LEU A 70 -9.46 11.30 -16.06
N LYS A 71 -9.95 12.52 -16.31
CA LYS A 71 -9.28 13.79 -15.98
C LYS A 71 -9.96 14.43 -14.78
N GLN A 72 -9.29 15.37 -14.12
CA GLN A 72 -9.86 16.06 -12.94
C GLN A 72 -11.20 16.75 -13.25
N LYS A 73 -11.41 17.23 -14.48
CA LYS A 73 -12.69 17.80 -14.91
C LYS A 73 -13.86 16.81 -14.80
N ASP A 74 -13.60 15.51 -14.88
CA ASP A 74 -14.60 14.45 -14.86
C ASP A 74 -14.99 14.09 -13.41
N LEU A 75 -14.18 14.48 -12.41
CA LEU A 75 -14.54 14.38 -10.99
C LEU A 75 -15.57 15.42 -10.54
N VAL A 76 -15.92 16.40 -11.39
CA VAL A 76 -16.83 17.49 -11.03
C VAL A 76 -18.21 16.96 -10.62
N GLU A 77 -18.67 15.87 -11.23
CA GLU A 77 -19.96 15.25 -10.90
C GLU A 77 -19.94 14.58 -9.51
N MET A 78 -18.77 14.11 -9.06
CA MET A 78 -18.61 13.40 -7.79
C MET A 78 -18.27 14.36 -6.64
N VAL A 79 -17.52 15.41 -6.93
CA VAL A 79 -16.87 16.29 -5.93
C VAL A 79 -17.48 17.70 -5.92
N GLY A 80 -18.08 18.14 -7.02
CA GLY A 80 -18.62 19.49 -7.21
C GLY A 80 -17.71 20.36 -8.11
N PHE A 81 -17.64 21.65 -7.85
CA PHE A 81 -16.97 22.60 -8.76
C PHE A 81 -15.47 22.30 -9.01
N LYS A 82 -14.95 22.72 -10.17
CA LYS A 82 -13.54 22.53 -10.56
C LYS A 82 -12.54 23.04 -9.51
N SER A 83 -12.82 24.16 -8.85
CA SER A 83 -11.98 24.68 -7.77
C SER A 83 -11.86 23.68 -6.63
N ARG A 84 -12.98 23.08 -6.23
CA ARG A 84 -13.04 22.10 -5.15
C ARG A 84 -12.33 20.79 -5.49
N VAL A 85 -12.45 20.32 -6.74
CA VAL A 85 -11.67 19.18 -7.22
C VAL A 85 -10.17 19.47 -7.05
N SER A 86 -9.71 20.63 -7.52
CA SER A 86 -8.30 21.02 -7.38
C SER A 86 -7.86 21.10 -5.91
N GLU A 87 -8.66 21.71 -5.04
CA GLU A 87 -8.37 21.77 -3.59
C GLU A 87 -8.19 20.38 -2.98
N ILE A 88 -9.08 19.44 -3.29
CA ILE A 88 -9.04 18.07 -2.75
C ILE A 88 -7.85 17.29 -3.33
N MET A 89 -7.63 17.35 -4.65
CA MET A 89 -6.51 16.63 -5.30
C MET A 89 -5.14 17.16 -4.87
N ASN A 90 -5.09 18.38 -4.33
CA ASN A 90 -3.90 19.00 -3.73
C ASN A 90 -3.92 18.99 -2.19
N LYS A 91 -4.81 18.21 -1.57
CA LYS A 91 -4.91 18.03 -0.10
C LYS A 91 -5.16 19.32 0.70
N LYS A 92 -5.65 20.38 0.06
CA LYS A 92 -6.03 21.64 0.73
C LYS A 92 -7.39 21.53 1.41
N ARG A 93 -8.16 20.49 1.07
CA ARG A 93 -9.50 20.27 1.60
C ARG A 93 -9.79 18.77 1.74
N LYS A 94 -10.42 18.40 2.85
CA LYS A 94 -10.89 17.03 3.09
C LYS A 94 -12.16 16.71 2.29
N LEU A 95 -12.31 15.44 1.94
CA LEU A 95 -13.54 14.91 1.37
C LEU A 95 -14.71 15.04 2.36
N THR A 96 -15.90 15.36 1.86
CA THR A 96 -17.13 15.28 2.66
C THR A 96 -17.75 13.90 2.51
N LEU A 97 -18.63 13.50 3.45
CA LEU A 97 -19.34 12.22 3.37
C LEU A 97 -20.11 12.02 2.05
N ASP A 98 -20.69 13.08 1.50
CA ASP A 98 -21.39 13.03 0.19
C ASP A 98 -20.42 12.71 -0.95
N MET A 99 -19.23 13.35 -0.95
CA MET A 99 -18.19 13.06 -1.94
C MET A 99 -17.67 11.64 -1.81
N ILE A 100 -17.47 11.15 -0.58
CA ILE A 100 -17.01 9.77 -0.32
C ILE A 100 -18.00 8.76 -0.91
N ARG A 101 -19.30 8.95 -0.68
CA ARG A 101 -20.34 8.08 -1.25
C ARG A 101 -20.33 8.10 -2.78
N LYS A 102 -20.20 9.28 -3.38
CA LYS A 102 -20.14 9.42 -4.85
C LYS A 102 -18.88 8.81 -5.44
N LEU A 103 -17.71 9.03 -4.83
CA LEU A 103 -16.45 8.46 -5.28
C LEU A 103 -16.45 6.93 -5.12
N ASN A 104 -17.02 6.40 -4.04
CA ASN A 104 -17.20 4.96 -3.88
C ASN A 104 -18.09 4.39 -4.99
N ALA A 105 -19.26 4.99 -5.24
CA ALA A 105 -20.20 4.50 -6.25
C ALA A 105 -19.68 4.59 -7.70
N ASN A 106 -18.86 5.59 -8.02
CA ASN A 106 -18.41 5.84 -9.40
C ASN A 106 -17.00 5.29 -9.69
N LEU A 107 -16.11 5.30 -8.70
CA LEU A 107 -14.72 4.85 -8.85
C LEU A 107 -14.45 3.51 -8.15
N ASN A 108 -15.45 2.92 -7.48
CA ASN A 108 -15.31 1.67 -6.73
C ASN A 108 -14.11 1.68 -5.77
N ILE A 109 -13.88 2.82 -5.10
CA ILE A 109 -12.85 2.96 -4.07
C ILE A 109 -13.51 2.61 -2.72
N PRO A 110 -12.95 1.67 -1.93
CA PRO A 110 -13.51 1.32 -0.63
C PRO A 110 -13.68 2.55 0.27
N THR A 111 -14.78 2.61 1.01
CA THR A 111 -15.03 3.74 1.91
C THR A 111 -14.01 3.80 3.03
N GLU A 112 -13.47 2.67 3.51
CA GLU A 112 -12.41 2.67 4.54
C GLU A 112 -11.13 3.35 4.05
N VAL A 113 -10.88 3.32 2.74
CA VAL A 113 -9.79 4.10 2.13
C VAL A 113 -10.17 5.58 2.16
N LEU A 114 -11.33 5.95 1.60
CA LEU A 114 -11.72 7.36 1.41
C LEU A 114 -11.95 8.17 2.71
N ILE A 115 -12.23 7.52 3.84
CA ILE A 115 -12.46 8.19 5.13
C ILE A 115 -11.17 8.53 5.88
N GLN A 116 -10.01 8.09 5.40
CA GLN A 116 -8.73 8.35 6.07
C GLN A 116 -8.35 9.82 6.07
N ASP A 117 -7.51 10.18 7.03
CA ASP A 117 -6.87 11.49 7.09
C ASP A 117 -5.71 11.58 6.10
N TYR A 118 -5.52 12.78 5.51
CA TYR A 118 -4.47 13.06 4.53
C TYR A 118 -4.17 14.56 4.37
#